data_AF-A0A2A5Y4F3-F1
#
_entry.id   AF-A0A2A5Y4F3-F1
#
_cell.length_a   1.000
_cell.length_b   1.000
_cell.length_c   1.000
_cell.angle_alpha   90.00
_cell.angle_beta   90.00
_cell.angle_gamma   90.00
#
_symmetry.space_group_name_H-M   'P 1'
#
loop_
_entity.id
_entity.type
_entity.pdbx_description
1 polymer ?
#
loop_
_entity_poly.entity_id
_entity_poly.type
_entity_poly.pdbx_seq_one_letter_code
_entity_poly.pdbx_strand_id
1 'polypeptide(L)'
;VNTELNARTSGGSVSIENLAGNQYARTSGGSMEANNIQGNVEMRTSGGAIRLENIEGQAEVATSGGSIRAKKVTQGLKARTSGGSLHLQEISGSLEARTSGGSIDLRLVNPIEYIEVSTSGGNVTVEVPENLGYDLELTGSRVRTELRNFTGSSSRDAIKGAMNGGGIPLKARTSGGSVSLKYYKAAS
;
A
#
# COMPACT_ATOMS: atom_id res chain seq x y z
N VAL A 1 -22.23 -2.14 17.47
CA VAL A 1 -23.32 -1.61 16.61
C VAL A 1 -22.79 -1.64 15.19
N ASN A 2 -23.48 -2.31 14.28
CA ASN A 2 -23.11 -2.31 12.86
C ASN A 2 -23.68 -1.02 12.25
N THR A 3 -22.80 -0.08 11.91
CA THR A 3 -23.15 1.28 11.51
C THR A 3 -22.46 1.62 10.20
N GLU A 4 -23.23 2.11 9.24
CA GLU A 4 -22.68 2.77 8.07
C GLU A 4 -22.59 4.28 8.33
N LEU A 5 -21.38 4.85 8.29
CA LEU A 5 -21.18 6.30 8.34
C LEU A 5 -20.92 6.84 6.94
N ASN A 6 -21.65 7.90 6.58
CA ASN A 6 -21.42 8.69 5.38
C ASN A 6 -21.09 10.14 5.76
N ALA A 7 -19.79 10.49 5.81
CA ALA A 7 -19.33 11.82 6.19
C ALA A 7 -18.89 12.65 4.98
N ARG A 8 -19.34 13.91 4.89
CA ARG A 8 -18.95 14.86 3.83
C ARG A 8 -18.66 16.25 4.40
N THR A 9 -17.54 16.85 4.02
CA THR A 9 -17.19 18.24 4.40
C THR A 9 -16.30 18.90 3.35
N SER A 10 -16.43 20.20 3.12
CA SER A 10 -15.62 20.89 2.09
C SER A 10 -14.18 21.16 2.53
N GLY A 11 -13.93 21.41 3.82
CA GLY A 11 -12.60 21.74 4.32
C GLY A 11 -12.28 21.25 5.72
N GLY A 12 -13.26 20.71 6.44
CA GLY A 12 -13.05 20.16 7.77
C GLY A 12 -12.32 18.83 7.71
N SER A 13 -11.57 18.52 8.77
CA SER A 13 -10.99 17.20 8.94
C SER A 13 -12.09 16.19 9.34
N VAL A 14 -11.93 14.93 8.96
CA VAL A 14 -12.85 13.84 9.32
C VAL A 14 -12.10 12.83 10.16
N SER A 15 -12.58 12.52 11.37
CA SER A 15 -12.10 11.39 12.16
C SER A 15 -13.23 10.38 12.35
N ILE A 16 -12.94 9.09 12.16
CA ILE A 16 -13.86 7.97 12.36
C ILE A 16 -13.17 6.96 13.27
N GLU A 17 -13.76 6.64 14.41
CA GLU A 17 -13.09 5.79 15.41
C GLU A 17 -14.04 4.77 16.03
N ASN A 18 -13.53 3.55 16.26
CA ASN A 18 -14.20 2.50 17.04
C ASN A 18 -15.59 2.11 16.52
N LEU A 19 -15.72 1.97 15.19
CA LEU A 19 -16.97 1.58 14.53
C LEU A 19 -16.87 0.18 13.92
N ALA A 20 -18.01 -0.50 13.84
CA ALA A 20 -18.19 -1.69 13.03
C ALA A 20 -19.13 -1.38 11.86
N GLY A 21 -18.92 -2.03 10.72
CA GLY A 21 -19.63 -1.75 9.46
C GLY A 21 -18.80 -0.95 8.47
N ASN A 22 -19.36 -0.68 7.30
CA ASN A 22 -18.66 0.02 6.23
C ASN A 22 -18.65 1.54 6.45
N GLN A 23 -17.49 2.16 6.31
CA GLN A 23 -17.30 3.59 6.58
C GLN A 23 -16.92 4.33 5.31
N TYR A 24 -17.63 5.42 5.02
CA TYR A 24 -17.43 6.25 3.83
C TYR A 24 -17.21 7.70 4.23
N ALA A 25 -16.05 8.25 3.87
CA ALA A 25 -15.69 9.64 4.14
C ALA A 25 -15.22 10.37 2.88
N ARG A 26 -15.68 11.60 2.69
CA ARG A 26 -15.17 12.50 1.65
C ARG A 26 -14.93 13.91 2.18
N THR A 27 -13.80 14.50 1.85
CA THR A 27 -13.57 15.94 2.00
C THR A 27 -12.83 16.55 0.81
N SER A 28 -12.72 17.88 0.70
CA SER A 28 -11.90 18.51 -0.34
C SER A 28 -10.56 18.98 0.22
N GLY A 29 -10.52 19.64 1.38
CA GLY A 29 -9.28 20.18 1.95
C GLY A 29 -8.76 19.44 3.18
N GLY A 30 -9.65 18.90 4.01
CA GLY A 30 -9.30 18.39 5.33
C GLY A 30 -8.49 17.10 5.30
N SER A 31 -7.76 16.86 6.39
CA SER A 31 -7.16 15.55 6.64
C SER A 31 -8.22 14.57 7.11
N MET A 32 -8.00 13.29 6.86
CA MET A 32 -8.92 12.25 7.25
C MET A 32 -8.21 11.15 8.03
N GLU A 33 -8.90 10.64 9.04
CA GLU A 33 -8.41 9.60 9.92
C GLU A 33 -9.48 8.55 10.15
N ALA A 34 -9.09 7.27 10.11
CA ALA A 34 -9.93 6.16 10.55
C ALA A 34 -9.11 5.23 11.46
N ASN A 35 -9.65 4.92 12.64
CA ASN A 35 -8.98 4.12 13.66
C ASN A 35 -9.92 3.04 14.23
N ASN A 36 -9.43 1.82 14.40
CA ASN A 36 -10.15 0.69 15.00
C ASN A 36 -11.51 0.44 14.32
N ILE A 37 -11.48 0.13 13.02
CA ILE A 37 -12.69 -0.11 12.23
C ILE A 37 -12.85 -1.60 11.94
N GLN A 38 -13.99 -2.17 12.32
CA GLN A 38 -14.38 -3.53 11.99
C GLN A 38 -15.29 -3.53 10.76
N GLY A 39 -14.70 -3.53 9.58
CA GLY A 39 -15.41 -3.40 8.31
C GLY A 39 -14.60 -2.64 7.27
N ASN A 40 -15.22 -2.39 6.12
CA ASN A 40 -14.53 -1.75 5.01
C ASN A 40 -14.46 -0.22 5.18
N VAL A 41 -13.40 0.40 4.69
CA VAL A 41 -13.19 1.84 4.76
C VAL A 41 -12.94 2.41 3.37
N GLU A 42 -13.70 3.45 3.00
CA GLU A 42 -13.47 4.24 1.80
C GLU A 42 -13.33 5.72 2.17
N MET A 43 -12.14 6.31 1.97
CA MET A 43 -11.91 7.74 2.28
C MET A 43 -11.26 8.47 1.11
N ARG A 44 -11.82 9.63 0.73
CA ARG A 44 -11.24 10.48 -0.33
C ARG A 44 -11.13 11.96 0.06
N THR A 45 -9.96 12.56 -0.14
CA THR A 45 -9.71 14.00 0.04
C THR A 45 -8.99 14.56 -1.18
N SER A 46 -8.89 15.88 -1.36
CA SER A 46 -8.07 16.46 -2.43
C SER A 46 -6.75 16.99 -1.88
N GLY A 47 -6.77 17.73 -0.76
CA GLY A 47 -5.58 18.35 -0.19
C GLY A 47 -4.95 17.60 0.97
N GLY A 48 -5.78 17.05 1.87
CA GLY A 48 -5.32 16.55 3.16
C GLY A 48 -4.60 15.20 3.11
N ALA A 49 -3.94 14.88 4.21
CA ALA A 49 -3.38 13.54 4.43
C ALA A 49 -4.48 12.56 4.84
N ILE A 50 -4.24 11.27 4.61
CA ILE A 50 -5.12 10.19 5.08
C ILE A 50 -4.31 9.30 6.03
N ARG A 51 -4.86 9.01 7.21
CA ARG A 51 -4.32 8.03 8.16
C ARG A 51 -5.32 6.92 8.41
N LEU A 52 -4.87 5.68 8.30
CA LEU A 52 -5.62 4.49 8.70
C LEU A 52 -4.82 3.72 9.75
N GLU A 53 -5.47 3.30 10.82
CA GLU A 53 -4.88 2.41 11.82
C GLU A 53 -5.90 1.36 12.29
N ASN A 54 -5.48 0.09 12.34
CA ASN A 54 -6.29 -1.05 12.80
C ASN A 54 -7.63 -1.18 12.04
N ILE A 55 -7.55 -1.47 10.75
CA ILE A 55 -8.72 -1.70 9.90
C ILE A 55 -8.88 -3.21 9.68
N GLU A 56 -9.90 -3.78 10.31
CA GLU A 56 -10.28 -5.19 10.16
C GLU A 56 -11.22 -5.36 8.96
N GLY A 57 -10.70 -5.10 7.77
CA GLY A 57 -11.46 -5.11 6.51
C GLY A 57 -10.62 -4.63 5.34
N GLN A 58 -11.28 -4.37 4.21
CA GLN A 58 -10.65 -3.75 3.04
C GLN A 58 -10.63 -2.22 3.19
N ALA A 59 -9.58 -1.58 2.68
CA ALA A 59 -9.48 -0.12 2.65
C ALA A 59 -9.22 0.42 1.23
N GLU A 60 -10.00 1.41 0.79
CA GLU A 60 -9.74 2.22 -0.40
C GLU A 60 -9.58 3.69 -0.03
N VAL A 61 -8.38 4.23 -0.25
CA VAL A 61 -8.05 5.61 0.12
C VAL A 61 -7.39 6.38 -1.01
N ALA A 62 -7.83 7.62 -1.21
CA ALA A 62 -7.28 8.49 -2.25
C ALA A 62 -7.14 9.96 -1.81
N THR A 63 -6.00 10.57 -2.11
CA THR A 63 -5.79 12.03 -2.00
C THR A 63 -5.10 12.58 -3.24
N SER A 64 -5.11 13.89 -3.48
CA SER A 64 -4.33 14.47 -4.58
C SER A 64 -3.00 15.03 -4.08
N GLY A 65 -3.00 15.83 -3.01
CA GLY A 65 -1.80 16.48 -2.49
C GLY A 65 -1.16 15.76 -1.29
N GLY A 66 -1.96 15.14 -0.44
CA GLY A 66 -1.49 14.63 0.85
C GLY A 66 -0.75 13.30 0.76
N SER A 67 -0.05 12.96 1.84
CA SER A 67 0.50 11.61 2.04
C SER A 67 -0.55 10.67 2.62
N ILE A 68 -0.40 9.38 2.37
CA ILE A 68 -1.25 8.35 2.97
C ILE A 68 -0.38 7.50 3.89
N ARG A 69 -0.84 7.33 5.13
CA ARG A 69 -0.28 6.38 6.08
C ARG A 69 -1.34 5.33 6.38
N ALA A 70 -1.00 4.06 6.24
CA ALA A 70 -1.86 2.98 6.66
C ALA A 70 -1.07 1.99 7.50
N LYS A 71 -1.62 1.58 8.63
CA LYS A 71 -1.03 0.60 9.52
C LYS A 71 -2.07 -0.44 9.90
N LYS A 72 -1.72 -1.73 9.80
CA LYS A 72 -2.60 -2.86 10.18
C LYS A 72 -3.94 -2.84 9.46
N VAL A 73 -3.91 -3.11 8.15
CA VAL A 73 -5.11 -3.34 7.32
C VAL A 73 -5.13 -4.82 6.96
N THR A 74 -6.21 -5.54 7.29
CA THR A 74 -6.16 -7.01 7.34
C THR A 74 -6.68 -7.73 6.09
N GLN A 75 -7.50 -7.09 5.25
CA GLN A 75 -8.12 -7.76 4.10
C GLN A 75 -7.80 -7.12 2.73
N GLY A 76 -6.86 -6.18 2.69
CA GLY A 76 -6.38 -5.56 1.47
C GLY A 76 -6.48 -4.04 1.47
N LEU A 77 -5.66 -3.41 0.64
CA LEU A 77 -5.54 -1.96 0.60
C LEU A 77 -5.34 -1.47 -0.83
N LYS A 78 -6.12 -0.45 -1.21
CA LYS A 78 -5.94 0.36 -2.40
C LYS A 78 -5.66 1.80 -2.02
N ALA A 79 -4.43 2.26 -2.21
CA ALA A 79 -3.97 3.58 -1.80
C ALA A 79 -3.46 4.40 -3.00
N ARG A 80 -4.00 5.60 -3.20
CA ARG A 80 -3.61 6.47 -4.33
C ARG A 80 -3.34 7.90 -3.88
N THR A 81 -2.21 8.48 -4.27
CA THR A 81 -1.97 9.92 -4.17
C THR A 81 -1.31 10.47 -5.42
N SER A 82 -1.35 11.78 -5.67
CA SER A 82 -0.60 12.38 -6.79
C SER A 82 0.72 12.97 -6.31
N GLY A 83 0.70 13.78 -5.25
CA GLY A 83 1.89 14.48 -4.75
C GLY A 83 2.59 13.83 -3.56
N GLY A 84 1.84 13.13 -2.70
CA GLY A 84 2.36 12.65 -1.42
C GLY A 84 3.10 11.31 -1.49
N SER A 85 3.71 10.94 -0.37
CA SER A 85 4.29 9.60 -0.20
C SER A 85 3.27 8.63 0.40
N LEU A 86 3.49 7.34 0.17
CA LEU A 86 2.72 6.25 0.75
C LEU A 86 3.60 5.54 1.77
N HIS A 87 3.16 5.45 3.02
CA HIS A 87 3.83 4.68 4.06
C HIS A 87 2.85 3.66 4.64
N LEU A 88 3.03 2.41 4.24
CA LEU A 88 2.05 1.33 4.40
C LEU A 88 2.72 0.20 5.19
N GLN A 89 2.27 -0.03 6.41
CA GLN A 89 2.90 -0.96 7.35
C GLN A 89 1.92 -2.02 7.82
N GLU A 90 2.39 -3.25 7.98
CA GLU A 90 1.59 -4.36 8.49
C GLU A 90 0.32 -4.62 7.65
N ILE A 91 0.45 -4.56 6.31
CA ILE A 91 -0.69 -4.77 5.41
C ILE A 91 -0.83 -6.25 5.07
N SER A 92 -2.06 -6.75 5.08
CA SER A 92 -2.42 -8.09 4.65
C SER A 92 -3.49 -8.02 3.56
N GLY A 93 -3.66 -9.10 2.81
CA GLY A 93 -4.56 -9.12 1.66
C GLY A 93 -3.89 -8.70 0.35
N SER A 94 -4.71 -8.42 -0.66
CA SER A 94 -4.28 -7.88 -1.95
C SER A 94 -3.94 -6.39 -1.84
N LEU A 95 -2.93 -5.93 -2.57
CA LEU A 95 -2.46 -4.54 -2.46
C LEU A 95 -2.32 -3.85 -3.82
N GLU A 96 -2.88 -2.65 -3.92
CA GLU A 96 -2.58 -1.68 -4.98
C GLU A 96 -2.17 -0.33 -4.38
N ALA A 97 -0.94 0.14 -4.62
CA ALA A 97 -0.48 1.44 -4.14
C ALA A 97 0.21 2.27 -5.22
N ARG A 98 -0.28 3.50 -5.45
CA ARG A 98 0.20 4.36 -6.55
C ARG A 98 0.43 5.81 -6.10
N THR A 99 1.57 6.39 -6.47
CA THR A 99 1.83 7.84 -6.31
C THR A 99 2.62 8.43 -7.46
N SER A 100 2.35 9.67 -7.91
CA SER A 100 3.16 10.26 -8.97
C SER A 100 4.47 10.88 -8.46
N GLY A 101 4.41 11.69 -7.41
CA GLY A 101 5.55 12.49 -6.94
C GLY A 101 6.34 11.89 -5.76
N GLY A 102 5.68 11.14 -4.88
CA GLY A 102 6.28 10.66 -3.63
C GLY A 102 6.97 9.31 -3.72
N SER A 103 7.55 8.87 -2.61
CA SER A 103 8.05 7.49 -2.48
C SER A 103 6.98 6.57 -1.90
N ILE A 104 7.15 5.27 -2.15
CA ILE A 104 6.33 4.22 -1.55
C ILE A 104 7.22 3.39 -0.63
N ASP A 105 6.85 3.32 0.64
CA ASP A 105 7.42 2.42 1.64
C ASP A 105 6.31 1.46 2.10
N LEU A 106 6.48 0.20 1.76
CA LEU A 106 5.49 -0.85 1.96
C LEU A 106 6.10 -2.03 2.73
N ARG A 107 5.42 -2.46 3.79
CA ARG A 107 5.67 -3.71 4.49
C ARG A 107 4.39 -4.55 4.58
N LEU A 108 4.40 -5.72 3.94
CA LEU A 108 3.29 -6.68 3.93
C LEU A 108 3.53 -7.79 4.95
N VAL A 109 2.47 -8.24 5.62
CA VAL A 109 2.50 -9.33 6.61
C VAL A 109 1.94 -10.63 6.06
N ASN A 110 0.75 -10.57 5.44
CA ASN A 110 0.12 -11.72 4.80
C ASN A 110 -0.42 -11.33 3.41
N PRO A 111 0.48 -11.13 2.43
CA PRO A 111 0.07 -10.81 1.07
C PRO A 111 -0.65 -11.99 0.43
N ILE A 112 -1.73 -11.72 -0.31
CA ILE A 112 -2.45 -12.71 -1.13
C ILE A 112 -2.77 -12.11 -2.49
N GLU A 113 -3.08 -12.97 -3.46
CA GLU A 113 -3.51 -12.66 -4.84
C GLU A 113 -2.56 -11.82 -5.68
N TYR A 114 -2.18 -10.60 -5.26
CA TYR A 114 -1.25 -9.71 -5.95
C TYR A 114 -0.75 -8.57 -5.07
N ILE A 115 0.41 -8.04 -5.47
CA ILE A 115 1.02 -6.81 -4.96
C ILE A 115 1.37 -5.94 -6.16
N GLU A 116 0.72 -4.79 -6.32
CA GLU A 116 1.03 -3.82 -7.37
C GLU A 116 1.38 -2.46 -6.77
N VAL A 117 2.63 -2.03 -6.96
CA VAL A 117 3.10 -0.72 -6.50
C VAL A 117 3.78 0.07 -7.61
N SER A 118 3.41 1.35 -7.75
CA SER A 118 4.05 2.20 -8.75
C SER A 118 4.21 3.67 -8.35
N THR A 119 5.34 4.24 -8.76
CA THR A 119 5.52 5.70 -8.73
C THR A 119 6.23 6.25 -9.96
N SER A 120 6.14 7.56 -10.21
CA SER A 120 6.90 8.20 -11.29
C SER A 120 8.21 8.80 -10.79
N GLY A 121 8.17 9.57 -9.70
CA GLY A 121 9.32 10.33 -9.22
C GLY A 121 10.12 9.69 -8.07
N GLY A 122 9.46 8.95 -7.19
CA GLY A 122 10.07 8.47 -5.95
C GLY A 122 10.70 7.09 -6.02
N ASN A 123 11.22 6.65 -4.88
CA ASN A 123 11.68 5.27 -4.69
C ASN A 123 10.52 4.37 -4.28
N VAL A 124 10.65 3.09 -4.60
CA VAL A 124 9.72 2.05 -4.13
C VAL A 124 10.52 1.09 -3.24
N THR A 125 10.12 0.99 -1.97
CA THR A 125 10.63 -0.04 -1.06
C THR A 125 9.47 -0.97 -0.71
N VAL A 126 9.69 -2.27 -0.93
CA VAL A 126 8.73 -3.33 -0.60
C VAL A 126 9.42 -4.32 0.33
N GLU A 127 8.80 -4.61 1.46
CA GLU A 127 9.22 -5.64 2.41
C GLU A 127 8.15 -6.72 2.50
N VAL A 128 8.54 -7.98 2.27
CA VAL A 128 7.63 -9.13 2.25
C VAL A 128 8.18 -10.33 3.05
N PRO A 129 7.33 -11.26 3.52
CA PRO A 129 7.78 -12.47 4.20
C PRO A 129 8.70 -13.33 3.32
N GLU A 130 9.81 -13.80 3.88
CA GLU A 130 10.81 -14.59 3.12
C GLU A 130 10.38 -16.03 2.80
N ASN A 131 9.37 -16.55 3.50
CA ASN A 131 8.88 -17.92 3.39
C ASN A 131 7.83 -18.13 2.29
N LEU A 132 7.45 -17.08 1.57
CA LEU A 132 6.46 -17.12 0.49
C LEU A 132 7.14 -17.10 -0.89
N GLY A 133 6.41 -17.55 -1.90
CA GLY A 133 6.81 -17.51 -3.30
C GLY A 133 6.19 -16.34 -4.05
N TYR A 134 6.98 -15.72 -4.94
CA TYR A 134 6.60 -14.49 -5.65
C TYR A 134 6.96 -14.55 -7.14
N ASP A 135 6.02 -14.14 -7.99
CA ASP A 135 6.30 -13.85 -9.40
C ASP A 135 6.65 -12.37 -9.55
N LEU A 136 7.95 -12.09 -9.66
CA LEU A 136 8.52 -10.76 -9.65
C LEU A 136 8.44 -10.09 -11.04
N GLU A 137 7.99 -8.85 -11.04
CA GLU A 137 8.16 -7.89 -12.14
C GLU A 137 8.58 -6.53 -11.54
N LEU A 138 9.89 -6.32 -11.43
CA LEU A 138 10.47 -5.14 -10.81
C LEU A 138 11.15 -4.28 -11.86
N THR A 139 10.85 -2.98 -11.90
CA THR A 139 11.45 -2.05 -12.88
C THR A 139 11.74 -0.68 -12.26
N GLY A 140 12.95 -0.16 -12.44
CA GLY A 140 13.32 1.19 -12.02
C GLY A 140 14.66 1.62 -12.59
N SER A 141 15.15 2.82 -12.26
CA SER A 141 16.51 3.22 -12.68
C SER A 141 17.58 2.31 -12.07
N ARG A 142 17.26 1.68 -10.93
CA ARG A 142 18.00 0.57 -10.36
C ARG A 142 17.06 -0.32 -9.57
N VAL A 143 17.24 -1.64 -9.68
CA VAL A 143 16.54 -2.63 -8.85
C VAL A 143 17.55 -3.24 -7.87
N ARG A 144 17.18 -3.31 -6.59
CA ARG A 144 17.99 -3.94 -5.53
C ARG A 144 17.15 -4.99 -4.81
N THR A 145 17.63 -6.21 -4.78
CA THR A 145 17.01 -7.31 -4.03
C THR A 145 18.02 -8.43 -3.82
N GLU A 146 17.81 -9.26 -2.80
CA GLU A 146 18.53 -10.51 -2.63
C GLU A 146 17.78 -11.64 -3.33
N LEU A 147 18.33 -12.17 -4.41
CA LEU A 147 17.71 -13.28 -5.14
C LEU A 147 18.13 -14.61 -4.52
N ARG A 148 17.18 -15.33 -3.92
CA ARG A 148 17.35 -16.66 -3.30
C ARG A 148 16.31 -17.61 -3.91
N ASN A 149 16.73 -18.81 -4.32
CA ASN A 149 15.85 -19.76 -5.03
C ASN A 149 15.11 -19.09 -6.22
N PHE A 150 15.84 -18.24 -6.95
CA PHE A 150 15.28 -17.43 -8.02
C PHE A 150 15.46 -18.10 -9.38
N THR A 151 14.43 -18.05 -10.22
CA THR A 151 14.48 -18.44 -11.63
C THR A 151 13.93 -17.33 -12.52
N GLY A 152 14.73 -16.85 -13.47
CA GLY A 152 14.33 -15.78 -14.38
C GLY A 152 15.50 -14.92 -14.83
N SER A 153 15.20 -13.69 -15.24
CA SER A 153 16.19 -12.70 -15.66
C SER A 153 16.35 -11.57 -14.65
N SER A 154 17.59 -11.11 -14.49
CA SER A 154 17.94 -9.98 -13.65
C SER A 154 18.94 -9.09 -14.39
N SER A 155 18.64 -7.81 -14.48
CA SER A 155 19.54 -6.75 -14.94
C SER A 155 19.68 -5.68 -13.84
N ARG A 156 20.37 -4.58 -14.16
CA ARG A 156 20.54 -3.46 -13.22
C ARG A 156 19.22 -2.75 -12.93
N ASP A 157 18.33 -2.70 -13.90
CA ASP A 157 17.13 -1.85 -13.97
C ASP A 157 15.81 -2.65 -14.04
N ALA A 158 15.88 -3.96 -14.27
CA ALA A 158 14.72 -4.83 -14.33
C ALA A 158 15.00 -6.22 -13.73
N ILE A 159 14.00 -6.80 -13.07
CA ILE A 159 14.00 -8.20 -12.65
C ILE A 159 12.65 -8.80 -13.03
N LYS A 160 12.69 -9.95 -13.70
CA LYS A 160 11.50 -10.71 -14.06
C LYS A 160 11.74 -12.20 -13.84
N GLY A 161 10.94 -12.83 -12.99
CA GLY A 161 11.11 -14.25 -12.67
C GLY A 161 10.38 -14.66 -11.41
N ALA A 162 10.55 -15.92 -11.02
CA ALA A 162 9.93 -16.51 -9.85
C ALA A 162 10.95 -16.62 -8.70
N MET A 163 10.55 -16.20 -7.51
CA MET A 163 11.24 -16.43 -6.24
C MET A 163 10.56 -17.56 -5.49
N ASN A 164 11.34 -18.47 -4.88
CA ASN A 164 10.83 -19.63 -4.12
C ASN A 164 9.78 -20.45 -4.89
N GLY A 165 9.97 -20.62 -6.20
CA GLY A 165 9.04 -21.38 -7.06
C GLY A 165 7.86 -20.56 -7.63
N GLY A 166 7.76 -19.26 -7.34
CA GLY A 166 6.70 -18.38 -7.85
C GLY A 166 5.46 -18.37 -6.94
N GLY A 167 4.38 -17.73 -7.38
CA GLY A 167 3.13 -17.70 -6.61
C GLY A 167 2.44 -16.35 -6.66
N ILE A 168 2.71 -15.49 -5.67
CA ILE A 168 2.03 -14.19 -5.57
C ILE A 168 2.70 -13.22 -6.57
N PRO A 169 1.98 -12.69 -7.57
CA PRO A 169 2.50 -11.66 -8.45
C PRO A 169 2.88 -10.42 -7.66
N LEU A 170 4.14 -9.98 -7.80
CA LEU A 170 4.68 -8.78 -7.18
C LEU A 170 5.24 -7.88 -8.28
N LYS A 171 4.46 -6.86 -8.61
CA LYS A 171 4.85 -5.83 -9.58
C LYS A 171 5.23 -4.55 -8.84
N ALA A 172 6.47 -4.11 -9.02
CA ALA A 172 6.95 -2.87 -8.42
C ALA A 172 7.69 -2.02 -9.46
N ARG A 173 7.21 -0.80 -9.67
CA ARG A 173 7.75 0.08 -10.71
C ARG A 173 8.03 1.50 -10.23
N THR A 174 9.15 2.06 -10.65
CA THR A 174 9.36 3.51 -10.69
C THR A 174 10.00 3.96 -11.99
N SER A 175 9.80 5.22 -12.39
CA SER A 175 10.45 5.78 -13.58
C SER A 175 11.73 6.53 -13.24
N GLY A 176 11.71 7.39 -12.21
CA GLY A 176 12.83 8.23 -11.80
C GLY A 176 13.64 7.72 -10.60
N GLY A 177 13.14 6.68 -9.90
CA GLY A 177 13.75 6.20 -8.67
C GLY A 177 14.36 4.80 -8.76
N SER A 178 14.72 4.25 -7.60
CA SER A 178 15.08 2.84 -7.44
C SER A 178 13.92 2.02 -6.90
N VAL A 179 13.88 0.74 -7.26
CA VAL A 179 13.06 -0.28 -6.59
C VAL A 179 13.96 -1.08 -5.66
N SER A 180 13.55 -1.22 -4.40
CA SER A 180 14.18 -2.10 -3.42
C SER A 180 13.16 -3.11 -2.94
N LEU A 181 13.40 -4.40 -3.16
CA LEU A 181 12.65 -5.49 -2.56
C LEU A 181 13.51 -6.10 -1.45
N LYS A 182 12.92 -6.23 -0.26
CA LYS A 182 13.56 -6.87 0.89
C LYS A 182 12.68 -8.00 1.40
N TYR A 183 13.34 -8.98 1.99
CA TYR A 183 12.69 -10.11 2.62
C TYR A 183 12.93 -10.04 4.12
N TYR A 184 11.95 -10.47 4.90
CA TYR A 184 12.10 -10.55 6.35
C TYR A 184 11.52 -11.85 6.90
N LYS A 185 12.09 -12.31 8.01
CA LYS A 185 11.55 -13.43 8.79
C LYS A 185 10.33 -12.97 9.55
N ALA A 186 9.16 -13.55 9.23
CA ALA A 186 7.98 -13.37 10.07
C ALA A 186 8.30 -13.86 11.50
N ALA A 187 7.83 -13.13 12.51
CA ALA A 187 7.92 -13.60 13.88
C ALA A 187 7.14 -14.92 14.00
N SER A 188 7.81 -15.95 14.54
CA SER A 188 7.24 -17.27 14.80
C SER A 188 6.27 -17.25 15.97
#